data_AF-A0AA95EZT6-F1
#
_entry.id   AF-A0AA95EZT6-F1
#
_cell.length_a   1.000
_cell.length_b   1.000
_cell.length_c   1.000
_cell.angle_alpha   90.00
_cell.angle_beta   90.00
_cell.angle_gamma   90.00
#
_symmetry.space_group_name_H-M   'P 1'
#
loop_
_entity.id
_entity.type
_entity.pdbx_description
1 polymer ?
#
loop_
_entity_poly.entity_id
_entity_poly.type
_entity_poly.pdbx_seq_one_letter_code
_entity_poly.pdbx_strand_id
1 'polypeptide(L)' 'MDKRKVITAYRRGLISVQECAQILGLENVQLLSLMRESQFGPSATNKHQQSVRT' A
#
# COMPACT_ATOMS: atom_id res chain seq x y z
N MET A 1 -4.93 -12.68 -4.50
CA MET A 1 -6.01 -11.89 -3.86
C MET A 1 -5.93 -10.46 -4.37
N ASP A 2 -7.04 -9.80 -4.68
CA ASP A 2 -6.99 -8.41 -5.17
C ASP A 2 -6.59 -7.44 -4.07
N LYS A 3 -5.56 -6.62 -4.30
CA LYS A 3 -5.07 -5.60 -3.36
C LYS A 3 -6.19 -4.72 -2.79
N ARG A 4 -7.14 -4.31 -3.63
CA ARG A 4 -8.30 -3.49 -3.23
C ARG A 4 -9.22 -4.21 -2.23
N LYS A 5 -9.41 -5.52 -2.41
CA LYS A 5 -10.24 -6.34 -1.51
C LYS A 5 -9.57 -6.50 -0.15
N VAL A 6 -8.26 -6.72 -0.13
CA VAL A 6 -7.47 -6.84 1.11
C VAL A 6 -7.46 -5.54 1.90
N ILE A 7 -7.20 -4.39 1.24
CA ILE A 7 -7.26 -3.06 1.87
C ILE A 7 -8.65 -2.80 2.44
N THR A 8 -9.70 -3.15 1.72
CA THR A 8 -11.09 -2.98 2.18
C THR A 8 -11.37 -3.84 3.42
N ALA A 9 -10.90 -5.09 3.45
CA ALA A 9 -11.06 -5.98 4.58
C ALA A 9 -10.34 -5.46 5.84
N TYR A 10 -9.10 -4.97 5.69
CA TYR A 10 -8.39 -4.31 6.79
C TYR A 10 -9.13 -3.07 7.30
N ARG A 11 -9.63 -2.21 6.39
CA ARG A 11 -10.39 -1.01 6.77
C ARG A 11 -11.69 -1.34 7.51
N ARG A 12 -12.27 -2.51 7.24
CA ARG A 12 -13.46 -3.02 7.92
C ARG A 12 -13.13 -3.74 9.24
N GLY A 13 -11.86 -3.87 9.60
CA GLY A 13 -11.42 -4.61 10.79
C GLY A 13 -11.56 -6.12 10.66
N LEU A 14 -11.72 -6.65 9.44
CA LEU A 14 -11.87 -8.08 9.19
C LEU A 14 -10.54 -8.83 9.25
N ILE A 15 -9.44 -8.14 8.99
CA ILE A 15 -8.06 -8.66 9.05
C ILE A 15 -7.14 -7.62 9.67
N SER A 16 -6.08 -8.07 10.32
CA SER A 16 -5.03 -7.24 10.89
C SER A 16 -4.05 -6.73 9.83
N VAL A 17 -3.21 -5.75 10.20
CA VAL A 17 -2.13 -5.24 9.34
C VAL A 17 -1.13 -6.34 8.97
N GLN A 18 -0.90 -7.29 9.86
CA GLN A 18 0.03 -8.41 9.65
C GLN A 18 -0.52 -9.41 8.63
N GLU A 19 -1.81 -9.75 8.74
CA GLU A 19 -2.48 -10.61 7.74
C GLU A 19 -2.52 -9.92 6.37
N CYS A 20 -2.80 -8.61 6.36
CA CYS A 20 -2.79 -7.80 5.15
C CYS A 20 -1.39 -7.80 4.50
N ALA A 21 -0.32 -7.74 5.30
CA ALA A 21 1.08 -7.78 4.86
C ALA A 21 1.44 -9.14 4.25
N GLN A 22 1.03 -10.24 4.89
CA GLN A 22 1.23 -11.60 4.41
C GLN A 22 0.49 -11.85 3.08
N ILE A 23 -0.77 -11.42 2.97
CA ILE A 23 -1.56 -11.59 1.74
C ILE A 23 -0.97 -10.78 0.57
N LEU A 24 -0.38 -9.62 0.85
CA LEU A 24 0.20 -8.73 -0.16
C LEU A 24 1.69 -8.97 -0.42
N GLY A 25 2.35 -9.80 0.39
CA GLY A 25 3.79 -10.03 0.31
C GLY A 25 4.64 -8.79 0.59
N LEU A 26 4.16 -7.90 1.47
CA LEU A 26 4.82 -6.64 1.82
C LEU A 26 5.29 -6.66 3.28
N GLU A 27 6.40 -5.99 3.56
CA GLU A 27 6.80 -5.70 4.95
C GLU A 27 5.82 -4.68 5.57
N ASN A 28 5.51 -4.83 6.87
CA ASN A 28 4.51 -4.03 7.60
C ASN A 28 4.66 -2.51 7.37
N VAL A 29 5.89 -2.02 7.27
CA VAL A 29 6.20 -0.60 7.03
C VAL A 29 5.78 -0.13 5.64
N GLN A 30 6.02 -0.94 4.61
CA GLN A 30 5.63 -0.63 3.23
C GLN A 30 4.10 -0.69 3.07
N LEU A 31 3.47 -1.64 3.76
CA LEU A 31 2.02 -1.74 3.78
C LEU A 31 1.39 -0.49 4.39
N LEU A 32 1.83 -0.03 5.56
CA LEU A 32 1.29 1.17 6.20
C LEU A 32 1.39 2.41 5.29
N SER A 33 2.51 2.57 4.58
CA SER A 33 2.69 3.63 3.58
C SER A 33 1.71 3.50 2.41
N LEU A 34 1.51 2.29 1.88
CA LEU A 34 0.55 2.01 0.82
C LEU A 34 -0.91 2.24 1.26
N MET A 35 -1.25 1.87 2.49
CA MET A 35 -2.58 2.07 3.06
C MET A 35 -2.87 3.56 3.28
N ARG A 36 -1.86 4.32 3.70
CA ARG A 36 -1.94 5.78 3.81
C ARG A 36 -2.10 6.43 2.45
N GLU A 37 -1.35 5.99 1.43
CA GLU A 37 -1.49 6.47 0.06
C GLU A 37 -2.85 6.11 -0.54
N SER A 38 -3.42 4.94 -0.23
CA SER A 38 -4.76 4.55 -0.67
C SER A 38 -5.90 5.41 -0.07
N GLN A 39 -5.67 6.16 1.02
CA GLN A 39 -6.64 7.10 1.59
C GLN A 39 -6.62 8.47 0.88
N PHE A 40 -5.53 8.81 0.21
CA PHE A 40 -5.42 10.01 -0.62
C PHE A 40 -5.56 9.58 -2.08
N GLY A 41 -6.75 9.75 -2.66
CA GLY A 41 -6.96 9.63 -4.10
C GLY A 41 -5.85 10.34 -4.89
N PRO A 42 -5.53 9.88 -6.10
CA PRO A 42 -4.20 9.96 -6.72
C PRO A 42 -3.58 11.35 -6.59
N SER A 43 -2.83 11.57 -5.51
CA SER A 43 -1.92 12.70 -5.44
C SER A 43 -0.65 12.23 -6.10
N ALA A 44 -0.50 12.63 -7.35
CA ALA A 44 0.65 12.37 -8.18
C ALA A 44 1.94 12.86 -7.48
N THR A 45 2.59 12.01 -6.71
CA THR A 45 4.00 12.17 -6.38
C THR A 45 4.74 10.87 -6.64
N ASN A 46 4.65 10.39 -7.88
CA ASN A 46 5.60 9.44 -8.41
C ASN A 46 6.92 10.19 -8.69
N LYS A 47 7.70 10.47 -7.64
CA LYS A 47 9.04 11.08 -7.74
C LYS A 47 10.13 10.01 -7.86
N HIS A 48 9.91 9.01 -8.71
CA HIS A 48 10.94 8.04 -9.07
C HIS A 48 11.06 7.92 -10.59
N GLN A 49 11.46 9.02 -11.22
CA GLN A 49 12.29 8.92 -12.41
C GLN A 49 13.65 9.51 -12.06
N GLN A 50 14.54 8.60 -11.67
CA GLN A 50 15.97 8.75 -11.87
C GLN A 50 16.20 9.08 -13.35
N SER A 51 16.68 10.29 -13.66
CA SER A 51 17.43 10.52 -14.90
C SER A 51 18.81 10.99 -14.48
N VAL A 52 19.75 10.07 -14.64
CA VAL A 52 21.18 10.28 -14.45
C VAL A 52 21.66 11.46 -15.29
N ARG A 53 22.52 12.29 -14.69
CA ARG A 53 23.35 13.30 -15.36
C ARG A 53 24.43 12.55 -16.16
N THR A 54 24.45 12.73 -17.47
CA THR A 54 25.68 12.70 -18.28
C THR A 54 25.52 13.65 -19.46
#